data_AF-A0AAW1YGT6-F1
#
_entry.id   AF-A0AAW1YGT6-F1
#
_cell.length_a   1.000
_cell.length_b   1.000
_cell.length_c   1.000
_cell.angle_alpha   90.00
_cell.angle_beta   90.00
_cell.angle_gamma   90.00
#
_symmetry.space_group_name_H-M   'P 1'
#
loop_
_entity.id
_entity.type
_entity.pdbx_description
1 polymer ?
#
loop_
_entity_poly.entity_id
_entity_poly.type
_entity_poly.pdbx_seq_one_letter_code
_entity_poly.pdbx_strand_id
1 'polypeptide(L)'
;MDYVSLLQATPITFLSIIPLLFLVLGLVFRSRRHLPYPPGPKGLPIIGNMLMMDQLTHRGLAKLAKQYGGIFHLRMGFLHMVAISSADMARQVLQVQDNIFSNRPATIAISFLTYDRADMAFAHYGPFWRQMRKLCVMKLFSRKRAESWESVRDEVDTAVRTVAANTGSAVNIGELVFSLTKNIIYRAAFGTSSSEGQDEFIGILQEFSKLFGAFNIADFIPCLGWVDPQGLNTRLAKARESLDKFIDIIIDDHMHNKKKKKEGSNLDEGETDMVDDLLAFYSEEAKVNESEDNLQNAIKLTRDNIKAIIMDVMFGGTETVASAIEWAMAELMRSPEDLKKVQQELADVVGLDRRLEESDFEKLTYLKCALKETLRLHPPIPLLLHETAEDTEVAGYSIPKKSRVMINAWAIGRDQDSWEDAESFKPARFLKEGVPDFKGSNFEFIPFGSGRRSCPGMQLGLYALELAVGHLLHCFTWQLPDGMKPSELDTNDVFGLTAPRASRLIAVPSKRVVCPL
;
A
#
# COMPACT_ATOMS: atom_id res chain seq x y z
N MET A 1 -73.71 7.80 34.13
CA MET A 1 -74.02 8.42 32.83
C MET A 1 -73.94 9.91 33.09
N ASP A 2 -72.91 10.64 32.64
CA ASP A 2 -72.57 10.81 31.23
C ASP A 2 -71.06 10.95 30.98
N TYR A 3 -70.52 10.01 30.22
CA TYR A 3 -69.13 9.97 29.73
C TYR A 3 -68.98 10.68 28.36
N VAL A 4 -69.95 11.51 27.97
CA VAL A 4 -70.10 11.98 26.56
C VAL A 4 -69.67 13.45 26.38
N SER A 5 -69.44 14.22 27.44
CA SER A 5 -69.11 15.65 27.34
C SER A 5 -67.62 15.98 27.18
N LEU A 6 -66.71 15.00 27.22
CA LEU A 6 -65.26 15.24 27.12
C LEU A 6 -64.66 15.09 25.70
N LEU A 7 -65.49 14.77 24.68
CA LEU A 7 -65.01 14.36 23.35
C LEU A 7 -65.27 15.36 22.22
N GLN A 8 -65.76 16.58 22.50
CA GLN A 8 -66.04 17.58 21.45
C GLN A 8 -64.90 18.58 21.15
N ALA A 9 -63.71 18.40 21.74
CA ALA A 9 -62.55 19.28 21.52
C ALA A 9 -61.43 18.61 20.68
N THR A 10 -61.75 17.92 19.57
CA THR A 10 -60.76 17.01 18.95
C THR A 10 -60.70 16.93 17.41
N PRO A 11 -61.01 17.98 16.63
CA PRO A 11 -60.38 18.13 15.31
C PRO A 11 -59.51 19.41 15.17
N ILE A 12 -59.91 20.52 15.78
CA ILE A 12 -59.29 21.84 15.55
C ILE A 12 -57.94 21.96 16.28
N THR A 13 -57.82 21.34 17.46
CA THR A 13 -56.57 21.26 18.24
C THR A 13 -55.52 20.40 17.51
N PHE A 14 -55.92 19.27 16.91
CA PHE A 14 -55.03 18.43 16.10
C PHE A 14 -54.54 19.10 14.81
N LEU A 15 -55.41 19.85 14.12
CA LEU A 15 -55.05 20.60 12.91
C LEU A 15 -54.04 21.74 13.17
N SER A 16 -53.97 22.24 14.41
CA SER A 16 -53.05 23.32 14.81
C SER A 16 -51.69 22.79 15.28
N ILE A 17 -51.65 21.59 15.86
CA ILE A 17 -50.44 20.96 16.38
C ILE A 17 -49.53 20.45 15.26
N ILE A 18 -50.10 19.94 14.16
CA ILE A 18 -49.32 19.41 13.03
C ILE A 18 -48.43 20.49 12.37
N PRO A 19 -48.95 21.66 11.95
CA PRO A 19 -48.10 22.71 11.38
C PRO A 19 -47.14 23.31 12.40
N LEU A 20 -47.51 23.40 13.69
CA LEU A 20 -46.59 23.83 14.75
C LEU A 20 -45.46 22.81 14.96
N LEU A 21 -45.75 21.51 14.90
CA LEU A 21 -44.76 20.43 14.94
C LEU A 21 -43.84 20.50 13.73
N PHE A 22 -44.36 20.72 12.51
CA PHE A 22 -43.54 20.90 11.31
C PHE A 22 -42.72 22.19 11.35
N LEU A 23 -43.22 23.25 11.98
CA LEU A 23 -42.50 24.51 12.16
C LEU A 23 -41.41 24.38 13.23
N VAL A 24 -41.68 23.70 14.34
CA VAL A 24 -40.70 23.39 15.39
C VAL A 24 -39.67 22.40 14.88
N LEU A 25 -40.06 21.33 14.20
CA LEU A 25 -39.14 20.42 13.50
C LEU A 25 -38.35 21.22 12.46
N GLY A 26 -39.00 22.05 11.66
CA GLY A 26 -38.35 22.91 10.68
C GLY A 26 -37.33 23.86 11.29
N LEU A 27 -37.61 24.43 12.48
CA LEU A 27 -36.72 25.31 13.24
C LEU A 27 -35.61 24.54 13.95
N VAL A 28 -35.88 23.34 14.46
CA VAL A 28 -34.88 22.43 15.06
C VAL A 28 -33.93 21.89 13.99
N PHE A 29 -34.45 21.54 12.81
CA PHE A 29 -33.66 21.17 11.64
C PHE A 29 -32.92 22.38 11.04
N ARG A 30 -33.47 23.61 11.10
CA ARG A 30 -32.75 24.85 10.75
C ARG A 30 -31.68 25.22 11.78
N SER A 31 -31.88 24.88 13.05
CA SER A 31 -30.96 25.17 14.16
C SER A 31 -29.73 24.27 14.14
N ARG A 32 -29.82 23.08 13.54
CA ARG A 32 -28.63 22.30 13.19
C ARG A 32 -28.06 22.90 11.91
N ARG A 33 -27.08 23.79 12.05
CA ARG A 33 -26.21 24.17 10.92
C ARG A 33 -25.52 22.90 10.43
N HIS A 34 -26.12 22.21 9.47
CA HIS A 34 -25.46 21.13 8.77
C HIS A 34 -24.34 21.75 7.94
N LEU A 35 -23.10 21.45 8.32
CA LEU A 35 -21.96 21.83 7.54
C LEU A 35 -22.10 21.24 6.12
N PRO A 36 -21.72 22.00 5.08
CA PRO A 36 -21.77 21.49 3.72
C PRO A 36 -20.79 20.32 3.57
N TYR A 37 -21.04 19.46 2.59
CA TYR A 37 -20.01 18.55 2.10
C TYR A 37 -18.88 19.34 1.42
N PRO A 38 -17.67 18.77 1.31
CA PRO A 38 -16.62 19.35 0.49
C PRO A 38 -17.14 19.65 -0.93
N PRO A 39 -16.57 20.65 -1.63
CA PRO A 39 -16.94 20.94 -3.01
C PRO A 39 -16.71 19.71 -3.90
N GLY A 40 -17.40 19.60 -5.04
CA GLY A 40 -17.22 18.45 -5.91
C GLY A 40 -18.15 18.47 -7.12
N PRO A 41 -17.93 17.57 -8.09
CA PRO A 41 -18.78 17.49 -9.26
C PRO A 41 -20.20 17.06 -8.88
N LYS A 42 -21.20 17.71 -9.49
CA LYS A 42 -22.61 17.38 -9.26
C LYS A 42 -22.93 15.99 -9.80
N GLY A 43 -23.37 15.10 -8.91
CA GLY A 43 -23.81 13.76 -9.26
C GLY A 43 -25.25 13.72 -9.77
N LEU A 44 -25.58 12.71 -10.56
CA LEU A 44 -26.95 12.40 -10.97
C LEU A 44 -27.75 11.79 -9.80
N PRO A 45 -29.09 11.85 -9.83
CA PRO A 45 -29.92 11.16 -8.84
C PRO A 45 -29.58 9.66 -8.76
N ILE A 46 -29.57 9.12 -7.53
CA ILE A 46 -29.28 7.71 -7.20
C ILE A 46 -27.83 7.29 -7.48
N ILE A 47 -27.34 7.38 -8.71
CA ILE A 47 -26.00 6.88 -9.11
C ILE A 47 -24.87 7.85 -8.75
N GLY A 48 -25.17 9.14 -8.55
CA GLY A 48 -24.16 10.15 -8.24
C GLY A 48 -23.16 10.36 -9.39
N ASN A 49 -21.88 10.23 -9.10
CA ASN A 49 -20.73 10.45 -9.97
C ASN A 49 -20.20 9.13 -10.61
N MET A 50 -20.99 8.05 -10.64
CA MET A 50 -20.55 6.77 -11.20
C MET A 50 -20.10 6.84 -12.67
N LEU A 51 -20.63 7.77 -13.46
CA LEU A 51 -20.28 7.93 -14.88
C LEU A 51 -18.83 8.40 -15.11
N MET A 52 -18.12 8.84 -14.06
CA MET A 52 -16.71 9.23 -14.13
C MET A 52 -15.80 8.25 -13.39
N MET A 53 -16.25 7.01 -13.15
CA MET A 53 -15.47 5.99 -12.43
C MET A 53 -14.10 5.72 -13.09
N ASP A 54 -14.06 5.72 -14.41
CA ASP A 54 -12.84 5.59 -15.23
C ASP A 54 -11.84 6.73 -15.01
N GLN A 55 -12.32 7.89 -14.56
CA GLN A 55 -11.50 9.07 -14.25
C GLN A 55 -11.01 9.08 -12.79
N LEU A 56 -11.45 8.16 -11.92
CA LEU A 56 -11.05 8.15 -10.50
C LEU A 56 -9.68 7.52 -10.26
N THR A 57 -8.74 7.76 -11.19
CA THR A 57 -7.33 7.44 -11.07
C THR A 57 -6.59 8.50 -10.27
N HIS A 58 -5.34 8.24 -9.88
CA HIS A 58 -4.53 9.25 -9.18
C HIS A 58 -4.34 10.54 -10.02
N ARG A 59 -4.19 10.41 -11.34
CA ARG A 59 -4.08 11.57 -12.25
C ARG A 59 -5.44 12.27 -12.45
N GLY A 60 -6.52 11.51 -12.58
CA GLY A 60 -7.85 12.10 -12.76
C GLY A 60 -8.36 12.79 -11.50
N LEU A 61 -8.11 12.22 -10.31
CA LEU A 61 -8.36 12.89 -9.03
C LEU A 61 -7.49 14.14 -8.87
N ALA A 62 -6.22 14.13 -9.32
CA ALA A 62 -5.39 15.34 -9.34
C ALA A 62 -5.95 16.42 -10.26
N LYS A 63 -6.51 16.05 -11.42
CA LYS A 63 -7.19 16.99 -12.33
C LYS A 63 -8.44 17.60 -11.67
N LEU A 64 -9.22 16.80 -10.95
CA LEU A 64 -10.38 17.29 -10.19
C LEU A 64 -9.94 18.20 -9.03
N ALA A 65 -8.82 17.90 -8.36
CA ALA A 65 -8.29 18.74 -7.29
C ALA A 65 -7.94 20.16 -7.78
N LYS A 66 -7.44 20.30 -9.02
CA LYS A 66 -7.22 21.63 -9.63
C LYS A 66 -8.50 22.45 -9.80
N GLN A 67 -9.66 21.80 -9.87
CA GLN A 67 -10.97 22.46 -10.04
C GLN A 67 -11.68 22.71 -8.70
N TYR A 68 -11.61 21.76 -7.77
CA TYR A 68 -12.40 21.78 -6.53
C TYR A 68 -11.58 22.07 -5.26
N GLY A 69 -10.25 22.08 -5.36
CA GLY A 69 -9.33 22.30 -4.25
C GLY A 69 -8.79 21.00 -3.62
N GLY A 70 -7.99 21.17 -2.56
CA GLY A 70 -7.25 20.09 -1.90
C GLY A 70 -8.10 19.05 -1.14
N ILE A 71 -9.41 19.27 -1.02
CA ILE A 71 -10.40 18.33 -0.50
C ILE A 71 -11.69 18.46 -1.32
N PHE A 72 -12.20 17.34 -1.85
CA PHE A 72 -13.44 17.34 -2.62
C PHE A 72 -14.28 16.08 -2.43
N HIS A 73 -15.58 16.20 -2.66
CA HIS A 73 -16.58 15.16 -2.42
C HIS A 73 -17.08 14.54 -3.73
N LEU A 74 -17.28 13.23 -3.70
CA LEU A 74 -17.92 12.45 -4.74
C LEU A 74 -19.01 11.58 -4.10
N ARG A 75 -20.15 11.49 -4.77
CA ARG A 75 -21.22 10.56 -4.41
C ARG A 75 -21.18 9.37 -5.34
N MET A 76 -20.97 8.15 -4.84
CA MET A 76 -21.02 6.95 -5.68
C MET A 76 -22.18 6.07 -5.22
N GLY A 77 -23.31 6.15 -5.91
CA GLY A 77 -24.51 5.47 -5.43
C GLY A 77 -24.93 6.02 -4.05
N PHE A 78 -24.98 5.14 -3.05
CA PHE A 78 -25.24 5.51 -1.66
C PHE A 78 -23.99 5.80 -0.84
N LEU A 79 -22.80 5.65 -1.42
CA LEU A 79 -21.53 5.81 -0.75
C LEU A 79 -20.99 7.25 -0.87
N HIS A 80 -20.50 7.79 0.24
CA HIS A 80 -19.72 9.04 0.23
C HIS A 80 -18.24 8.70 -0.04
N MET A 81 -17.63 9.42 -0.96
CA MET A 81 -16.19 9.40 -1.15
C MET A 81 -15.63 10.82 -1.02
N VAL A 82 -14.46 10.93 -0.40
CA VAL A 82 -13.72 12.19 -0.24
C VAL A 82 -12.31 11.99 -0.78
N ALA A 83 -11.88 12.85 -1.68
CA ALA A 83 -10.52 12.84 -2.18
C ALA A 83 -9.72 13.99 -1.54
N ILE A 84 -8.48 13.68 -1.17
CA ILE A 84 -7.54 14.59 -0.52
C ILE A 84 -6.31 14.71 -1.42
N SER A 85 -5.88 15.92 -1.72
CA SER A 85 -4.77 16.17 -2.67
C SER A 85 -3.86 17.32 -2.25
N SER A 86 -3.90 17.73 -0.98
CA SER A 86 -2.99 18.74 -0.41
C SER A 86 -2.37 18.23 0.89
N ALA A 87 -1.16 18.71 1.20
CA ALA A 87 -0.44 18.34 2.41
C ALA A 87 -1.21 18.70 3.69
N ASP A 88 -1.84 19.88 3.74
CA ASP A 88 -2.61 20.33 4.89
C ASP A 88 -3.81 19.43 5.20
N MET A 89 -4.55 19.04 4.17
CA MET A 89 -5.69 18.13 4.34
C MET A 89 -5.23 16.71 4.68
N ALA A 90 -4.10 16.26 4.12
CA ALA A 90 -3.50 14.99 4.50
C ALA A 90 -3.07 14.99 5.98
N ARG A 91 -2.51 16.09 6.49
CA ARG A 91 -2.16 16.27 7.91
C ARG A 91 -3.40 16.17 8.81
N GLN A 92 -4.49 16.84 8.44
CA GLN A 92 -5.74 16.77 9.20
C GLN A 92 -6.26 15.33 9.35
N VAL A 93 -6.21 14.57 8.27
CA VAL A 93 -6.77 13.20 8.22
C VAL A 93 -5.83 12.14 8.78
N LEU A 94 -4.52 12.24 8.51
CA LEU A 94 -3.55 11.20 8.88
C LEU A 94 -2.90 11.42 10.25
N GLN A 95 -2.94 12.64 10.79
CA GLN A 95 -2.31 12.97 12.07
C GLN A 95 -3.30 13.52 13.09
N VAL A 96 -4.00 14.60 12.75
CA VAL A 96 -4.87 15.30 13.72
C VAL A 96 -6.07 14.44 14.12
N GLN A 97 -6.70 13.79 13.14
CA GLN A 97 -7.89 12.95 13.33
C GLN A 97 -7.60 11.47 13.01
N ASP A 98 -6.37 11.04 13.25
CA ASP A 98 -5.89 9.72 12.81
C ASP A 98 -6.77 8.56 13.34
N ASN A 99 -7.36 8.69 14.53
CA ASN A 99 -8.26 7.73 15.14
C ASN A 99 -9.57 7.55 14.36
N ILE A 100 -10.10 8.62 13.76
CA ILE A 100 -11.35 8.61 12.98
C ILE A 100 -11.10 8.03 11.59
N PHE A 101 -10.00 8.41 10.95
CA PHE A 101 -9.73 8.03 9.56
C PHE A 101 -8.91 6.76 9.41
N SER A 102 -8.55 6.08 10.50
CA SER A 102 -7.74 4.87 10.43
C SER A 102 -8.50 3.60 10.05
N ASN A 103 -9.78 3.64 9.71
CA ASN A 103 -10.44 2.46 9.15
C ASN A 103 -10.08 2.30 7.66
N ARG A 104 -10.48 1.14 7.10
CA ARG A 104 -10.23 0.76 5.72
C ARG A 104 -11.56 0.42 5.06
N PRO A 105 -11.78 0.82 3.79
CA PRO A 105 -12.98 0.45 3.07
C PRO A 105 -13.10 -1.07 2.93
N ALA A 106 -14.28 -1.60 3.20
CA ALA A 106 -14.60 -3.01 2.98
C ALA A 106 -15.43 -3.14 1.69
N THR A 107 -14.76 -3.33 0.56
CA THR A 107 -15.45 -3.80 -0.66
C THR A 107 -15.77 -5.28 -0.52
N ILE A 108 -16.73 -5.77 -1.30
CA ILE A 108 -17.06 -7.20 -1.34
C ILE A 108 -15.82 -8.04 -1.67
N ALA A 109 -15.00 -7.59 -2.62
CA ALA A 109 -13.78 -8.27 -3.00
C ALA A 109 -12.76 -8.33 -1.84
N ILE A 110 -12.52 -7.20 -1.16
CA ILE A 110 -11.62 -7.13 0.00
C ILE A 110 -12.12 -8.06 1.10
N SER A 111 -13.36 -7.88 1.56
CA SER A 111 -13.94 -8.70 2.63
C SER A 111 -13.91 -10.18 2.28
N PHE A 112 -14.27 -10.57 1.05
CA PHE A 112 -14.28 -11.97 0.68
C PHE A 112 -12.87 -12.56 0.62
N LEU A 113 -11.93 -11.91 -0.07
CA LEU A 113 -10.59 -12.45 -0.31
C LEU A 113 -9.69 -12.41 0.92
N THR A 114 -9.89 -11.47 1.86
CA THR A 114 -9.09 -11.35 3.10
C THR A 114 -9.77 -11.93 4.33
N TYR A 115 -10.64 -12.93 4.15
CA TYR A 115 -11.29 -13.69 5.23
C TYR A 115 -12.06 -12.78 6.20
N ASP A 116 -12.90 -11.89 5.66
CA ASP A 116 -13.58 -10.80 6.38
C ASP A 116 -12.62 -9.84 7.10
N ARG A 117 -11.51 -9.49 6.42
CA ARG A 117 -10.49 -8.57 6.93
C ARG A 117 -9.82 -9.12 8.20
N ALA A 118 -9.49 -10.41 8.16
CA ALA A 118 -8.66 -11.11 9.12
C ALA A 118 -7.15 -10.81 8.92
N ASP A 119 -6.83 -9.80 8.12
CA ASP A 119 -5.50 -9.36 7.71
C ASP A 119 -5.02 -8.13 8.50
N MET A 120 -3.86 -7.58 8.15
CA MET A 120 -3.34 -6.34 8.70
C MET A 120 -3.66 -5.13 7.81
N ALA A 121 -3.70 -5.30 6.49
CA ALA A 121 -3.81 -4.20 5.53
C ALA A 121 -5.21 -3.57 5.52
N PHE A 122 -6.27 -4.39 5.57
CA PHE A 122 -7.68 -4.02 5.43
C PHE A 122 -8.52 -4.14 6.71
N ALA A 123 -8.02 -4.77 7.77
CA ALA A 123 -8.69 -4.75 9.07
C ALA A 123 -8.95 -3.33 9.57
N HIS A 124 -10.11 -3.11 10.21
CA HIS A 124 -10.43 -1.86 10.88
C HIS A 124 -9.46 -1.56 12.02
N TYR A 125 -9.32 -0.27 12.37
CA TYR A 125 -8.44 0.10 13.46
C TYR A 125 -9.05 -0.37 14.78
N GLY A 126 -8.23 -1.04 15.59
CA GLY A 126 -8.68 -1.61 16.86
C GLY A 126 -7.64 -2.56 17.45
N PRO A 127 -7.97 -3.23 18.56
CA PRO A 127 -7.08 -4.17 19.23
C PRO A 127 -6.50 -5.24 18.30
N PHE A 128 -7.35 -5.86 17.46
CA PHE A 128 -6.95 -6.87 16.48
C PHE A 128 -5.86 -6.37 15.54
N TRP A 129 -6.14 -5.27 14.82
CA TRP A 129 -5.18 -4.68 13.89
C TRP A 129 -3.87 -4.29 14.58
N ARG A 130 -3.92 -3.76 15.81
CA ARG A 130 -2.69 -3.41 16.56
C ARG A 130 -1.85 -4.65 16.88
N GLN A 131 -2.48 -5.76 17.23
CA GLN A 131 -1.78 -7.03 17.49
C GLN A 131 -1.17 -7.58 16.20
N MET A 132 -1.92 -7.63 15.10
CA MET A 132 -1.42 -8.11 13.81
C MET A 132 -0.24 -7.26 13.31
N ARG A 133 -0.37 -5.93 13.39
CA ARG A 133 0.73 -5.02 13.05
C ARG A 133 1.95 -5.24 13.92
N LYS A 134 1.79 -5.38 15.24
CA LYS A 134 2.91 -5.62 16.16
C LYS A 134 3.62 -6.92 15.80
N LEU A 135 2.87 -7.98 15.51
CA LEU A 135 3.39 -9.27 15.11
C LEU A 135 4.23 -9.18 13.83
N CYS A 136 3.68 -8.60 12.75
CA CYS A 136 4.42 -8.44 11.49
C CYS A 136 5.67 -7.56 11.66
N VAL A 137 5.58 -6.45 12.41
CA VAL A 137 6.74 -5.59 12.67
C VAL A 137 7.82 -6.34 13.45
N MET A 138 7.46 -7.10 14.46
CA MET A 138 8.43 -7.84 15.27
C MET A 138 9.07 -9.01 14.54
N LYS A 139 8.28 -9.77 13.78
CA LYS A 139 8.68 -11.05 13.20
C LYS A 139 9.23 -10.97 11.78
N LEU A 140 8.90 -9.91 11.05
CA LEU A 140 9.30 -9.76 9.65
C LEU A 140 10.05 -8.45 9.38
N PHE A 141 9.52 -7.32 9.83
CA PHE A 141 10.07 -6.02 9.41
C PHE A 141 11.16 -5.46 10.32
N SER A 142 11.43 -6.11 11.46
CA SER A 142 12.43 -5.68 12.43
C SER A 142 13.85 -5.97 11.94
N ARG A 143 14.78 -5.03 12.17
CA ARG A 143 16.24 -5.26 12.00
C ARG A 143 16.80 -6.43 12.81
N LYS A 144 16.09 -6.85 13.86
CA LYS A 144 16.50 -8.02 14.66
C LYS A 144 16.28 -9.35 13.93
N ARG A 145 15.53 -9.36 12.82
CA ARG A 145 15.31 -10.58 12.03
C ARG A 145 16.37 -10.68 10.94
N ALA A 146 17.53 -11.24 11.29
CA ALA A 146 18.68 -11.33 10.40
C ALA A 146 18.33 -11.93 9.03
N GLU A 147 17.53 -12.99 9.01
CA GLU A 147 17.09 -13.70 7.80
C GLU A 147 16.42 -12.78 6.76
N SER A 148 15.53 -11.88 7.18
CA SER A 148 14.84 -10.98 6.24
C SER A 148 15.78 -9.94 5.63
N TRP A 149 16.85 -9.58 6.34
CA TRP A 149 17.86 -8.63 5.85
C TRP A 149 18.94 -9.36 5.04
N GLU A 150 19.19 -10.63 5.36
CA GLU A 150 20.07 -11.52 4.61
C GLU A 150 19.48 -11.92 3.27
N SER A 151 18.18 -12.22 3.21
CA SER A 151 17.51 -12.52 1.94
C SER A 151 17.66 -11.38 0.94
N VAL A 152 17.61 -10.12 1.41
CA VAL A 152 17.87 -8.95 0.55
C VAL A 152 19.29 -8.99 -0.01
N ARG A 153 20.30 -9.27 0.81
CA ARG A 153 21.70 -9.32 0.35
C ARG A 153 21.92 -10.41 -0.69
N ASP A 154 21.46 -11.62 -0.38
CA ASP A 154 21.65 -12.81 -1.23
C ASP A 154 20.95 -12.65 -2.58
N GLU A 155 19.72 -12.12 -2.58
CA GLU A 155 18.97 -11.95 -3.82
C GLU A 155 19.49 -10.75 -4.63
N VAL A 156 19.96 -9.67 -3.99
CA VAL A 156 20.64 -8.57 -4.71
C VAL A 156 21.94 -9.08 -5.35
N ASP A 157 22.70 -9.93 -4.64
CA ASP A 157 23.89 -10.57 -5.19
C ASP A 157 23.54 -11.45 -6.40
N THR A 158 22.48 -12.24 -6.30
CA THR A 158 21.97 -13.06 -7.40
C THR A 158 21.57 -12.20 -8.59
N ALA A 159 20.86 -11.09 -8.38
CA ALA A 159 20.49 -10.15 -9.45
C ALA A 159 21.73 -9.54 -10.12
N VAL A 160 22.75 -9.17 -9.35
CA VAL A 160 24.04 -8.68 -9.89
C VAL A 160 24.71 -9.73 -10.76
N ARG A 161 24.76 -11.00 -10.32
CA ARG A 161 25.33 -12.10 -11.11
C ARG A 161 24.54 -12.35 -12.40
N THR A 162 23.20 -12.29 -12.33
CA THR A 162 22.34 -12.40 -13.52
C THR A 162 22.63 -11.29 -14.54
N VAL A 163 22.80 -10.05 -14.07
CA VAL A 163 23.17 -8.92 -14.95
C VAL A 163 24.58 -9.08 -15.50
N ALA A 164 25.53 -9.54 -14.68
CA ALA A 164 26.91 -9.79 -15.10
C ALA A 164 27.00 -10.86 -16.21
N ALA A 165 26.19 -11.92 -16.12
CA ALA A 165 26.11 -12.95 -17.15
C ALA A 165 25.49 -12.46 -18.47
N ASN A 166 24.78 -11.33 -18.46
CA ASN A 166 24.08 -10.74 -19.61
C ASN A 166 24.68 -9.39 -20.05
N THR A 167 25.92 -9.07 -19.66
CA THR A 167 26.58 -7.83 -20.12
C THR A 167 26.68 -7.80 -21.64
N GLY A 168 26.38 -6.64 -22.23
CA GLY A 168 26.35 -6.44 -23.68
C GLY A 168 25.01 -6.84 -24.33
N SER A 169 24.10 -7.48 -23.60
CA SER A 169 22.76 -7.86 -24.08
C SER A 169 21.68 -7.04 -23.41
N ALA A 170 20.54 -6.86 -24.08
CA ALA A 170 19.39 -6.18 -23.49
C ALA A 170 18.82 -6.99 -22.32
N VAL A 171 18.67 -6.34 -21.16
CA VAL A 171 18.08 -6.93 -19.95
C VAL A 171 16.76 -6.22 -19.65
N ASN A 172 15.71 -6.99 -19.41
CA ASN A 172 14.46 -6.49 -18.87
C ASN A 172 14.62 -6.23 -17.36
N ILE A 173 14.90 -4.97 -17.00
CA ILE A 173 15.10 -4.56 -15.61
C ILE A 173 13.84 -4.78 -14.80
N GLY A 174 12.66 -4.52 -15.36
CA GLY A 174 11.39 -4.71 -14.66
C GLY A 174 11.15 -6.17 -14.23
N GLU A 175 11.41 -7.13 -15.12
CA GLU A 175 11.35 -8.57 -14.77
C GLU A 175 12.43 -8.97 -13.75
N LEU A 176 13.66 -8.46 -13.92
CA LEU A 176 14.76 -8.71 -13.01
C LEU A 176 14.41 -8.27 -11.58
N VAL A 177 13.94 -7.03 -11.40
CA VAL A 177 13.65 -6.46 -10.07
C VAL A 177 12.37 -7.02 -9.46
N PHE A 178 11.40 -7.42 -10.29
CA PHE A 178 10.23 -8.17 -9.83
C PHE A 178 10.65 -9.55 -9.30
N SER A 179 11.51 -10.27 -10.01
CA SER A 179 12.04 -11.56 -9.57
C SER A 179 12.84 -11.44 -8.27
N LEU A 180 13.73 -10.43 -8.20
CA LEU A 180 14.50 -10.07 -7.00
C LEU A 180 13.60 -9.89 -5.78
N THR A 181 12.65 -8.98 -5.85
CA THR A 181 11.78 -8.64 -4.71
C THR A 181 10.84 -9.78 -4.33
N LYS A 182 10.34 -10.53 -5.31
CA LYS A 182 9.59 -11.76 -5.07
C LYS A 182 10.41 -12.74 -4.24
N ASN A 183 11.65 -13.02 -4.64
CA ASN A 183 12.50 -13.99 -3.94
C ASN A 183 12.86 -13.52 -2.53
N ILE A 184 13.13 -12.21 -2.35
CA ILE A 184 13.38 -11.61 -1.04
C ILE A 184 12.24 -11.92 -0.08
N ILE A 185 11.00 -11.65 -0.50
CA ILE A 185 9.83 -11.85 0.35
C ILE A 185 9.52 -13.33 0.50
N TYR A 186 9.64 -14.13 -0.57
CA TYR A 186 9.42 -15.57 -0.52
C TYR A 186 10.34 -16.24 0.50
N ARG A 187 11.64 -15.92 0.47
CA ARG A 187 12.61 -16.43 1.44
C ARG A 187 12.38 -15.89 2.85
N ALA A 188 12.09 -14.59 3.00
CA ALA A 188 11.80 -13.99 4.30
C ALA A 188 10.51 -14.52 4.93
N ALA A 189 9.52 -14.88 4.12
CA ALA A 189 8.22 -15.37 4.57
C ALA A 189 8.20 -16.88 4.83
N PHE A 190 8.82 -17.67 3.96
CA PHE A 190 8.66 -19.14 3.91
C PHE A 190 9.96 -19.93 4.10
N GLY A 191 11.10 -19.25 4.33
CA GLY A 191 12.40 -19.90 4.58
C GLY A 191 13.00 -20.69 3.40
N THR A 192 12.26 -20.93 2.32
CA THR A 192 12.68 -21.75 1.19
C THR A 192 13.08 -20.91 -0.02
N SER A 193 14.09 -21.38 -0.76
CA SER A 193 14.50 -20.82 -2.06
C SER A 193 13.94 -21.61 -3.25
N SER A 194 13.03 -22.57 -3.01
CA SER A 194 12.46 -23.40 -4.08
C SER A 194 11.67 -22.53 -5.06
N SER A 195 11.96 -22.72 -6.35
CA SER A 195 11.20 -22.11 -7.45
C SER A 195 9.82 -22.75 -7.65
N GLU A 196 9.55 -23.90 -7.03
CA GLU A 196 8.28 -24.61 -7.15
C GLU A 196 7.13 -23.77 -6.54
N GLY A 197 6.04 -23.61 -7.30
CA GLY A 197 4.84 -22.87 -6.88
C GLY A 197 4.92 -21.34 -7.05
N GLN A 198 6.07 -20.76 -7.40
CA GLN A 198 6.20 -19.30 -7.52
C GLN A 198 5.35 -18.71 -8.66
N ASP A 199 5.27 -19.39 -9.80
CA ASP A 199 4.46 -18.94 -10.95
C ASP A 199 2.95 -18.98 -10.64
N GLU A 200 2.51 -20.03 -9.94
CA GLU A 200 1.14 -20.14 -9.45
C GLU A 200 0.81 -18.98 -8.52
N PHE A 201 1.74 -18.66 -7.61
CA PHE A 201 1.59 -17.56 -6.67
C PHE A 201 1.52 -16.19 -7.36
N ILE A 202 2.36 -15.93 -8.36
CA ILE A 202 2.28 -14.70 -9.16
C ILE A 202 0.90 -14.59 -9.83
N GLY A 203 0.40 -15.69 -10.39
CA GLY A 203 -0.94 -15.74 -10.97
C GLY A 203 -2.03 -15.34 -9.96
N ILE A 204 -1.92 -15.83 -8.72
CA ILE A 204 -2.82 -15.47 -7.61
C ILE A 204 -2.71 -13.97 -7.29
N LEU A 205 -1.50 -13.43 -7.10
CA LEU A 205 -1.28 -12.01 -6.82
C LEU A 205 -1.89 -11.11 -7.89
N GLN A 206 -1.70 -11.45 -9.17
CA GLN A 206 -2.21 -10.68 -10.29
C GLN A 206 -3.75 -10.68 -10.33
N GLU A 207 -4.38 -11.83 -10.09
CA GLU A 207 -5.84 -11.92 -10.06
C GLU A 207 -6.44 -11.18 -8.86
N PHE A 208 -5.82 -11.27 -7.67
CA PHE A 208 -6.23 -10.48 -6.51
C PHE A 208 -6.14 -8.98 -6.77
N SER A 209 -5.03 -8.52 -7.37
CA SER A 209 -4.85 -7.11 -7.75
C SER A 209 -5.99 -6.62 -8.67
N LYS A 210 -6.35 -7.41 -9.69
CA LYS A 210 -7.46 -7.11 -10.60
C LYS A 210 -8.80 -7.08 -9.88
N LEU A 211 -9.05 -8.02 -8.98
CA LEU A 211 -10.31 -8.12 -8.23
C LEU A 211 -10.48 -7.00 -7.20
N PHE A 212 -9.40 -6.59 -6.52
CA PHE A 212 -9.42 -5.44 -5.60
C PHE A 212 -9.72 -4.11 -6.31
N GLY A 213 -9.20 -3.95 -7.54
CA GLY A 213 -9.46 -2.77 -8.37
C GLY A 213 -10.76 -2.83 -9.18
N ALA A 214 -11.46 -3.97 -9.20
CA ALA A 214 -12.62 -4.16 -10.07
C ALA A 214 -13.82 -3.32 -9.62
N PHE A 215 -14.53 -2.74 -10.58
CA PHE A 215 -15.80 -2.09 -10.32
C PHE A 215 -16.89 -3.13 -10.06
N ASN A 216 -17.44 -3.14 -8.85
CA ASN A 216 -18.63 -3.91 -8.50
C ASN A 216 -19.77 -2.96 -8.09
N ILE A 217 -20.90 -3.01 -8.81
CA ILE A 217 -22.05 -2.13 -8.55
C ILE A 217 -22.63 -2.32 -7.14
N ALA A 218 -22.54 -3.53 -6.61
CA ALA A 218 -23.05 -3.89 -5.29
C ALA A 218 -22.32 -3.17 -4.15
N ASP A 219 -21.06 -2.76 -4.35
CA ASP A 219 -20.29 -1.98 -3.38
C ASP A 219 -20.85 -0.55 -3.18
N PHE A 220 -21.66 -0.08 -4.11
CA PHE A 220 -22.17 1.29 -4.13
C PHE A 220 -23.71 1.35 -4.08
N ILE A 221 -24.39 0.35 -4.65
CA ILE A 221 -25.84 0.20 -4.69
C ILE A 221 -26.18 -1.24 -4.28
N PRO A 222 -26.27 -1.54 -2.96
CA PRO A 222 -26.43 -2.91 -2.47
C PRO A 222 -27.66 -3.65 -2.99
N CYS A 223 -28.74 -2.95 -3.32
CA CYS A 223 -29.95 -3.57 -3.89
C CYS A 223 -29.75 -4.12 -5.31
N LEU A 224 -28.65 -3.76 -5.98
CA LEU A 224 -28.24 -4.33 -7.27
C LEU A 224 -27.21 -5.46 -7.12
N GLY A 225 -27.08 -6.05 -5.93
CA GLY A 225 -26.14 -7.16 -5.66
C GLY A 225 -26.34 -8.42 -6.53
N TRP A 226 -27.50 -8.56 -7.15
CA TRP A 226 -27.79 -9.65 -8.11
C TRP A 226 -27.19 -9.42 -9.50
N VAL A 227 -26.68 -8.21 -9.79
CA VAL A 227 -26.09 -7.83 -11.09
C VAL A 227 -24.59 -8.13 -11.07
N ASP A 228 -24.17 -9.23 -11.71
CA ASP A 228 -22.76 -9.62 -11.84
C ASP A 228 -22.36 -9.89 -13.31
N PRO A 229 -22.37 -8.86 -14.18
CA PRO A 229 -22.08 -9.04 -15.61
C PRO A 229 -20.61 -9.43 -15.89
N GLN A 230 -19.71 -9.14 -14.95
CA GLN A 230 -18.28 -9.44 -15.05
C GLN A 230 -17.91 -10.82 -14.47
N GLY A 231 -18.87 -11.54 -13.88
CA GLY A 231 -18.64 -12.82 -13.22
C GLY A 231 -17.68 -12.72 -12.03
N LEU A 232 -17.67 -11.58 -11.33
CA LEU A 232 -16.79 -11.30 -10.20
C LEU A 232 -16.99 -12.32 -9.08
N ASN A 233 -18.22 -12.75 -8.80
CA ASN A 233 -18.47 -13.72 -7.72
C ASN A 233 -17.75 -15.06 -7.99
N THR A 234 -17.82 -15.56 -9.23
CA THR A 234 -17.12 -16.78 -9.63
C THR A 234 -15.61 -16.61 -9.62
N ARG A 235 -15.11 -15.45 -10.08
CA ARG A 235 -13.66 -15.15 -10.05
C ARG A 235 -13.13 -15.03 -8.64
N LEU A 236 -13.85 -14.37 -7.74
CA LEU A 236 -13.54 -14.25 -6.32
C LEU A 236 -13.44 -15.64 -5.66
N ALA A 237 -14.42 -16.51 -5.90
CA ALA A 237 -14.42 -17.87 -5.36
C ALA A 237 -13.20 -18.68 -5.84
N LYS A 238 -12.91 -18.65 -7.15
CA LYS A 238 -11.74 -19.33 -7.72
C LYS A 238 -10.43 -18.79 -7.20
N ALA A 239 -10.27 -17.47 -7.15
CA ALA A 239 -9.06 -16.83 -6.64
C ALA A 239 -8.82 -17.20 -5.18
N ARG A 240 -9.87 -17.20 -4.35
CA ARG A 240 -9.80 -17.64 -2.96
C ARG A 240 -9.41 -19.10 -2.83
N GLU A 241 -10.01 -20.00 -3.62
CA GLU A 241 -9.68 -21.41 -3.62
C GLU A 241 -8.21 -21.66 -4.01
N SER A 242 -7.68 -20.95 -5.00
CA SER A 242 -6.27 -21.02 -5.39
C SER A 242 -5.34 -20.57 -4.26
N LEU A 243 -5.64 -19.45 -3.60
CA LEU A 243 -4.86 -18.98 -2.45
C LEU A 243 -4.91 -19.98 -1.29
N ASP A 244 -6.09 -20.52 -0.99
CA ASP A 244 -6.27 -21.49 0.08
C ASP A 244 -5.41 -22.74 -0.18
N LYS A 245 -5.48 -23.32 -1.38
CA LYS A 245 -4.64 -24.47 -1.76
C LYS A 245 -3.15 -24.17 -1.62
N PHE A 246 -2.70 -23.04 -2.18
CA PHE A 246 -1.29 -22.66 -2.18
C PHE A 246 -0.76 -22.49 -0.76
N ILE A 247 -1.44 -21.69 0.08
CA ILE A 247 -0.96 -21.43 1.44
C ILE A 247 -1.15 -22.64 2.34
N ASP A 248 -2.19 -23.46 2.14
CA ASP A 248 -2.39 -24.67 2.96
C ASP A 248 -1.23 -25.66 2.80
N ILE A 249 -0.70 -25.83 1.58
CA ILE A 249 0.50 -26.63 1.33
C ILE A 249 1.68 -26.09 2.15
N ILE A 250 1.92 -24.78 2.08
CA ILE A 250 3.00 -24.13 2.83
C ILE A 250 2.84 -24.35 4.33
N ILE A 251 1.65 -24.07 4.88
CA ILE A 251 1.39 -24.24 6.32
C ILE A 251 1.61 -25.69 6.75
N ASP A 252 1.11 -26.65 5.98
CA ASP A 252 1.18 -28.07 6.32
C ASP A 252 2.64 -28.59 6.24
N ASP A 253 3.43 -28.11 5.29
CA ASP A 253 4.87 -28.42 5.18
C ASP A 253 5.65 -27.91 6.39
N HIS A 254 5.43 -26.66 6.83
CA HIS A 254 6.08 -26.11 8.02
C HIS A 254 5.68 -26.90 9.28
N MET A 255 4.40 -27.25 9.41
CA MET A 255 3.90 -28.07 10.52
C MET A 255 4.51 -29.47 10.54
N HIS A 256 4.72 -30.09 9.38
CA HIS A 256 5.34 -31.40 9.26
C HIS A 256 6.84 -31.36 9.57
N ASN A 257 7.57 -30.37 9.05
CA ASN A 257 8.99 -30.18 9.32
C ASN A 257 9.27 -29.90 10.80
N LYS A 258 8.39 -29.12 11.46
CA LYS A 258 8.46 -28.87 12.90
C LYS A 258 8.25 -30.13 13.75
N LYS A 259 7.39 -31.06 13.33
CA LYS A 259 7.22 -32.37 14.00
C LYS A 259 8.47 -33.23 13.86
N LYS A 260 9.04 -33.34 12.66
CA LYS A 260 10.30 -34.07 12.41
C LYS A 260 11.47 -33.53 13.23
N LYS A 261 11.62 -32.19 13.32
CA LYS A 261 12.64 -31.53 14.16
C LYS A 261 12.49 -31.82 15.66
N LYS A 262 11.26 -32.06 16.15
CA LYS A 262 11.02 -32.43 17.57
C LYS A 262 11.30 -33.90 17.88
N GLU A 263 11.25 -34.78 16.89
CA GLU A 263 11.43 -36.23 17.07
C GLU A 263 12.90 -36.68 16.90
N GLY A 264 13.77 -35.85 16.33
CA GLY A 264 15.22 -36.07 16.24
C GLY A 264 16.01 -35.10 17.12
N SER A 265 16.67 -35.61 18.16
CA SER A 265 17.48 -34.81 19.09
C SER A 265 18.77 -34.25 18.46
N ASN A 266 19.13 -33.02 18.87
CA ASN A 266 20.44 -32.35 18.72
C ASN A 266 20.92 -31.97 17.30
N LEU A 267 20.15 -31.17 16.56
CA LEU A 267 20.69 -30.35 15.47
C LEU A 267 20.14 -28.93 15.60
N ASP A 268 20.97 -27.93 15.26
CA ASP A 268 20.83 -26.48 15.46
C ASP A 268 19.39 -25.94 15.55
N GLU A 269 19.20 -24.86 16.32
CA GLU A 269 18.07 -23.92 16.17
C GLU A 269 18.05 -23.45 14.70
N GLY A 270 17.45 -24.26 13.82
CA GLY A 270 17.33 -23.91 12.42
C GLY A 270 16.50 -22.63 12.33
N GLU A 271 17.01 -21.69 11.54
CA GLU A 271 16.38 -20.42 11.18
C GLU A 271 14.87 -20.59 11.03
N THR A 272 14.11 -19.88 11.88
CA THR A 272 12.65 -19.90 11.90
C THR A 272 12.18 -18.85 10.93
N ASP A 273 11.30 -19.11 9.98
CA ASP A 273 10.72 -18.07 9.11
C ASP A 273 9.46 -17.40 9.72
N MET A 274 8.82 -16.52 8.95
CA MET A 274 7.60 -15.83 9.38
C MET A 274 6.46 -16.81 9.66
N VAL A 275 6.27 -17.84 8.82
CA VAL A 275 5.18 -18.81 9.00
C VAL A 275 5.40 -19.61 10.27
N ASP A 276 6.64 -20.03 10.55
CA ASP A 276 7.00 -20.69 11.80
C ASP A 276 6.67 -19.83 13.04
N ASP A 277 6.96 -18.53 12.97
CA ASP A 277 6.66 -17.57 14.03
C ASP A 277 5.15 -17.37 14.22
N LEU A 278 4.39 -17.23 13.13
CA LEU A 278 2.93 -17.13 13.18
C LEU A 278 2.30 -18.40 13.76
N LEU A 279 2.80 -19.58 13.38
CA LEU A 279 2.36 -20.88 13.89
C LEU A 279 2.76 -21.09 15.36
N ALA A 280 3.93 -20.59 15.78
CA ALA A 280 4.34 -20.62 17.18
C ALA A 280 3.36 -19.82 18.05
N PHE A 281 3.05 -18.58 17.66
CA PHE A 281 2.03 -17.75 18.31
C PHE A 281 0.67 -18.44 18.35
N TYR A 282 0.23 -19.03 17.23
CA TYR A 282 -1.00 -19.82 17.16
C TYR A 282 -1.02 -20.98 18.17
N SER A 283 0.13 -21.67 18.34
CA SER A 283 0.25 -22.85 19.21
C SER A 283 0.42 -22.52 20.71
N GLU A 284 1.07 -21.39 21.04
CA GLU A 284 1.29 -20.96 22.43
C GLU A 284 0.01 -20.41 23.05
N GLU A 285 -0.78 -19.62 22.30
CA GLU A 285 -2.09 -19.15 22.75
C GLU A 285 -3.11 -20.31 22.89
N ALA A 286 -2.96 -21.39 22.11
CA ALA A 286 -3.77 -22.60 22.28
C ALA A 286 -3.48 -23.33 23.60
N LYS A 287 -2.24 -23.27 24.13
CA LYS A 287 -1.82 -23.94 25.37
C LYS A 287 -2.16 -23.17 26.63
N VAL A 288 -2.11 -21.83 26.60
CA VAL A 288 -2.46 -20.99 27.76
C VAL A 288 -3.94 -21.15 28.16
N ASN A 289 -4.81 -21.56 27.22
CA ASN A 289 -6.23 -21.80 27.48
C ASN A 289 -6.55 -23.12 28.21
N GLU A 290 -5.57 -23.98 28.49
CA GLU A 290 -5.76 -25.14 29.39
C GLU A 290 -5.48 -24.81 30.87
N SER A 291 -4.88 -23.65 31.14
CA SER A 291 -4.68 -23.10 32.49
C SER A 291 -5.51 -21.82 32.63
N GLU A 292 -6.70 -21.94 33.21
CA GLU A 292 -7.55 -20.82 33.60
C GLU A 292 -6.81 -19.86 34.56
N ASP A 293 -6.14 -18.84 34.03
CA ASP A 293 -6.12 -17.47 34.56
C ASP A 293 -5.11 -16.59 33.80
N ASN A 294 -5.59 -15.44 33.33
CA ASN A 294 -4.84 -14.32 32.72
C ASN A 294 -4.61 -14.32 31.20
N LEU A 295 -5.66 -14.08 30.39
CA LEU A 295 -5.71 -12.94 29.44
C LEU A 295 -7.09 -12.82 28.76
N GLN A 296 -8.01 -12.01 29.29
CA GLN A 296 -9.27 -11.65 28.61
C GLN A 296 -9.08 -10.81 27.31
N ASN A 297 -7.84 -10.63 26.82
CA ASN A 297 -7.49 -9.77 25.69
C ASN A 297 -6.51 -10.39 24.66
N ALA A 298 -6.21 -11.69 24.71
CA ALA A 298 -5.47 -12.33 23.61
C ALA A 298 -6.42 -12.52 22.42
N ILE A 299 -6.25 -11.77 21.34
CA ILE A 299 -6.97 -12.10 20.11
C ILE A 299 -6.35 -13.37 19.55
N LYS A 300 -7.12 -14.47 19.61
CA LYS A 300 -6.73 -15.78 19.09
C LYS A 300 -6.49 -15.70 17.60
N LEU A 301 -5.25 -15.94 17.18
CA LEU A 301 -4.93 -16.16 15.76
C LEU A 301 -5.66 -17.40 15.24
N THR A 302 -6.14 -17.33 14.01
CA THR A 302 -6.73 -18.45 13.26
C THR A 302 -5.89 -18.77 12.03
N ARG A 303 -6.12 -19.92 11.41
CA ARG A 303 -5.48 -20.28 10.13
C ARG A 303 -5.78 -19.22 9.06
N ASP A 304 -7.00 -18.68 9.04
CA ASP A 304 -7.42 -17.61 8.16
C ASP A 304 -6.61 -16.32 8.38
N ASN A 305 -6.30 -15.97 9.64
CA ASN A 305 -5.40 -14.84 9.93
C ASN A 305 -4.01 -15.06 9.34
N ILE A 306 -3.45 -16.26 9.48
CA ILE A 306 -2.12 -16.59 8.93
C ILE A 306 -2.12 -16.46 7.41
N LYS A 307 -3.12 -17.04 6.73
CA LYS A 307 -3.29 -16.92 5.27
C LYS A 307 -3.39 -15.47 4.83
N ALA A 308 -4.19 -14.67 5.53
CA ALA A 308 -4.40 -13.27 5.21
C ALA A 308 -3.13 -12.41 5.41
N ILE A 309 -2.36 -12.66 6.48
CA ILE A 309 -1.08 -11.97 6.74
C ILE A 309 -0.02 -12.33 5.71
N ILE A 310 0.08 -13.60 5.31
CA ILE A 310 1.00 -14.03 4.24
C ILE A 310 0.68 -13.26 2.96
N MET A 311 -0.61 -13.16 2.60
CA MET A 311 -1.04 -12.41 1.43
C MET A 311 -0.66 -10.92 1.52
N ASP A 312 -0.86 -10.27 2.68
CA ASP A 312 -0.46 -8.88 2.91
C ASP A 312 1.03 -8.64 2.67
N VAL A 313 1.86 -9.53 3.21
CA VAL A 313 3.32 -9.43 3.13
C VAL A 313 3.80 -9.62 1.70
N MET A 314 3.30 -10.64 1.02
CA MET A 314 3.69 -10.93 -0.36
C MET A 314 3.27 -9.82 -1.32
N PHE A 315 2.02 -9.36 -1.22
CA PHE A 315 1.52 -8.26 -2.05
C PHE A 315 2.25 -6.96 -1.73
N GLY A 316 2.40 -6.64 -0.44
CA GLY A 316 2.99 -5.39 0.02
C GLY A 316 4.49 -5.28 -0.24
N GLY A 317 5.23 -6.38 -0.21
CA GLY A 317 6.70 -6.39 -0.32
C GLY A 317 7.27 -6.62 -1.72
N THR A 318 6.48 -7.18 -2.64
CA THR A 318 6.96 -7.54 -3.99
C THR A 318 6.85 -6.36 -4.97
N GLU A 319 5.64 -6.07 -5.46
CA GLU A 319 5.43 -5.10 -6.55
C GLU A 319 5.82 -3.67 -6.16
N THR A 320 5.64 -3.29 -4.88
CA THR A 320 5.93 -1.93 -4.41
C THR A 320 7.43 -1.60 -4.50
N VAL A 321 8.28 -2.53 -4.07
CA VAL A 321 9.74 -2.37 -4.09
C VAL A 321 10.25 -2.52 -5.52
N ALA A 322 9.72 -3.48 -6.28
CA ALA A 322 10.08 -3.68 -7.69
C ALA A 322 9.82 -2.41 -8.52
N SER A 323 8.61 -1.84 -8.37
CA SER A 323 8.21 -0.59 -9.03
C SER A 323 9.15 0.56 -8.63
N ALA A 324 9.49 0.70 -7.35
CA ALA A 324 10.39 1.75 -6.89
C ALA A 324 11.81 1.62 -7.48
N ILE A 325 12.37 0.39 -7.55
CA ILE A 325 13.69 0.14 -8.16
C ILE A 325 13.62 0.45 -9.67
N GLU A 326 12.59 -0.04 -10.37
CA GLU A 326 12.43 0.17 -11.80
C GLU A 326 12.29 1.66 -12.15
N TRP A 327 11.49 2.42 -11.39
CA TRP A 327 11.35 3.87 -11.55
C TRP A 327 12.65 4.63 -11.22
N ALA A 328 13.43 4.18 -10.23
CA ALA A 328 14.72 4.79 -9.90
C ALA A 328 15.71 4.66 -11.06
N MET A 329 15.83 3.44 -11.59
CA MET A 329 16.67 3.17 -12.76
C MET A 329 16.19 3.96 -13.99
N ALA A 330 14.87 4.01 -14.21
CA ALA A 330 14.24 4.75 -15.31
C ALA A 330 14.56 6.25 -15.29
N GLU A 331 14.33 6.91 -14.15
CA GLU A 331 14.53 8.35 -14.03
C GLU A 331 16.02 8.72 -14.10
N LEU A 332 16.91 7.89 -13.55
CA LEU A 332 18.35 8.11 -13.67
C LEU A 332 18.81 7.94 -15.13
N MET A 333 18.34 6.91 -15.85
CA MET A 333 18.66 6.78 -17.29
C MET A 333 18.06 7.92 -18.12
N ARG A 334 16.93 8.50 -17.68
CA ARG A 334 16.32 9.67 -18.29
C ARG A 334 17.05 10.98 -17.97
N SER A 335 17.79 11.03 -16.86
CA SER A 335 18.65 12.15 -16.44
C SER A 335 20.13 11.76 -16.37
N PRO A 336 20.84 11.71 -17.52
CA PRO A 336 22.25 11.28 -17.58
C PRO A 336 23.19 12.05 -16.64
N GLU A 337 22.91 13.34 -16.41
CA GLU A 337 23.71 14.16 -15.48
C GLU A 337 23.55 13.70 -14.02
N ASP A 338 22.34 13.32 -13.61
CA ASP A 338 22.11 12.82 -12.25
C ASP A 338 22.61 11.39 -12.09
N LEU A 339 22.45 10.54 -13.10
CA LEU A 339 23.07 9.21 -13.14
C LEU A 339 24.58 9.30 -12.99
N LYS A 340 25.23 10.22 -13.73
CA LYS A 340 26.68 10.44 -13.63
C LYS A 340 27.09 10.87 -12.23
N LYS A 341 26.32 11.74 -11.56
CA LYS A 341 26.60 12.16 -10.17
C LYS A 341 26.49 11.00 -9.18
N VAL A 342 25.43 10.19 -9.27
CA VAL A 342 25.27 8.98 -8.43
C VAL A 342 26.45 8.03 -8.66
N GLN A 343 26.81 7.82 -9.94
CA GLN A 343 27.91 6.97 -10.31
C GLN A 343 29.27 7.51 -9.81
N GLN A 344 29.50 8.82 -9.89
CA GLN A 344 30.71 9.46 -9.37
C GLN A 344 30.79 9.32 -7.85
N GLU A 345 29.71 9.57 -7.12
CA GLU A 345 29.63 9.38 -5.66
C GLU A 345 30.00 7.93 -5.27
N LEU A 346 29.45 6.94 -5.98
CA LEU A 346 29.79 5.53 -5.75
C LEU A 346 31.27 5.24 -6.00
N ALA A 347 31.89 5.84 -7.02
CA ALA A 347 33.31 5.67 -7.29
C ALA A 347 34.18 6.34 -6.22
N ASP A 348 33.78 7.51 -5.72
CA ASP A 348 34.52 8.28 -4.73
C ASP A 348 34.47 7.63 -3.33
N VAL A 349 33.32 7.06 -2.96
CA VAL A 349 33.09 6.44 -1.64
C VAL A 349 33.62 5.00 -1.59
N VAL A 350 33.34 4.22 -2.64
CA VAL A 350 33.58 2.76 -2.64
C VAL A 350 34.88 2.39 -3.36
N GLY A 351 35.21 3.11 -4.44
CA GLY A 351 36.20 2.68 -5.42
C GLY A 351 35.62 1.77 -6.50
N LEU A 352 36.50 1.27 -7.37
CA LEU A 352 36.16 0.33 -8.46
C LEU A 352 36.77 -1.06 -8.25
N ASP A 353 37.59 -1.22 -7.21
CA ASP A 353 38.39 -2.40 -6.88
C ASP A 353 37.73 -3.35 -5.89
N ARG A 354 36.62 -2.93 -5.26
CA ARG A 354 35.77 -3.74 -4.38
C ARG A 354 34.30 -3.52 -4.69
N ARG A 355 33.42 -4.35 -4.14
CA ARG A 355 31.96 -4.19 -4.21
C ARG A 355 31.47 -3.25 -3.10
N LEU A 356 30.32 -2.64 -3.34
CA LEU A 356 29.58 -1.85 -2.36
C LEU A 356 29.24 -2.70 -1.11
N GLU A 357 29.47 -2.16 0.07
CA GLU A 357 29.14 -2.79 1.36
C GLU A 357 28.08 -1.95 2.11
N GLU A 358 27.39 -2.56 3.07
CA GLU A 358 26.34 -1.87 3.85
C GLU A 358 26.83 -0.61 4.56
N SER A 359 28.07 -0.62 5.06
CA SER A 359 28.67 0.51 5.77
C SER A 359 28.88 1.75 4.88
N ASP A 360 28.96 1.56 3.56
CA ASP A 360 29.17 2.65 2.60
C ASP A 360 27.90 3.50 2.41
N PHE A 361 26.72 2.90 2.57
CA PHE A 361 25.44 3.57 2.32
C PHE A 361 25.24 4.81 3.19
N GLU A 362 25.84 4.87 4.38
CA GLU A 362 25.82 6.07 5.22
C GLU A 362 26.35 7.30 4.49
N LYS A 363 27.35 7.13 3.62
CA LYS A 363 28.03 8.20 2.87
C LYS A 363 27.42 8.51 1.50
N LEU A 364 26.58 7.62 0.96
CA LEU A 364 25.93 7.76 -0.35
C LEU A 364 24.73 8.73 -0.30
N THR A 365 25.04 10.01 -0.19
CA THR A 365 24.05 11.08 0.03
C THR A 365 23.25 11.37 -1.22
N TYR A 366 23.89 11.49 -2.38
CA TYR A 366 23.24 11.78 -3.65
C TYR A 366 22.38 10.61 -4.15
N LEU A 367 22.85 9.37 -3.96
CA LEU A 367 22.02 8.18 -4.20
C LEU A 367 20.71 8.26 -3.39
N LYS A 368 20.80 8.52 -2.08
CA LYS A 368 19.60 8.68 -1.23
C LYS A 368 18.69 9.81 -1.72
N CYS A 369 19.25 10.93 -2.17
CA CYS A 369 18.49 12.01 -2.77
C CYS A 369 17.75 11.58 -4.05
N ALA A 370 18.40 10.78 -4.90
CA ALA A 370 17.78 10.25 -6.11
C ALA A 370 16.62 9.31 -5.78
N LEU A 371 16.81 8.39 -4.82
CA LEU A 371 15.75 7.47 -4.39
C LEU A 371 14.57 8.21 -3.76
N LYS A 372 14.83 9.26 -2.96
CA LYS A 372 13.75 10.14 -2.43
C LYS A 372 12.98 10.82 -3.55
N GLU A 373 13.67 11.37 -4.54
CA GLU A 373 13.02 12.03 -5.68
C GLU A 373 12.21 11.05 -6.53
N THR A 374 12.71 9.82 -6.70
CA THR A 374 11.94 8.73 -7.31
C THR A 374 10.66 8.47 -6.53
N LEU A 375 10.71 8.32 -5.21
CA LEU A 375 9.50 8.06 -4.40
C LEU A 375 8.53 9.24 -4.37
N ARG A 376 9.02 10.48 -4.51
CA ARG A 376 8.17 11.67 -4.59
C ARG A 376 7.37 11.69 -5.88
N LEU A 377 8.03 11.42 -7.01
CA LEU A 377 7.39 11.39 -8.33
C LEU A 377 6.61 10.10 -8.55
N HIS A 378 7.09 8.98 -8.07
CA HIS A 378 6.54 7.66 -8.37
C HIS A 378 6.26 6.90 -7.08
N PRO A 379 5.34 7.40 -6.22
CA PRO A 379 4.94 6.66 -5.04
C PRO A 379 4.30 5.34 -5.49
N PRO A 380 4.82 4.17 -5.06
CA PRO A 380 4.32 2.89 -5.57
C PRO A 380 2.82 2.68 -5.33
N ILE A 381 2.28 3.26 -4.27
CA ILE A 381 0.84 3.33 -3.97
C ILE A 381 0.42 4.81 -4.03
N PRO A 382 -0.11 5.29 -5.16
CA PRO A 382 -0.40 6.72 -5.34
C PRO A 382 -1.67 7.19 -4.60
N LEU A 383 -2.59 6.27 -4.27
CA LEU A 383 -3.85 6.56 -3.55
C LEU A 383 -3.91 5.75 -2.26
N LEU A 384 -3.80 6.43 -1.12
CA LEU A 384 -3.92 5.81 0.20
C LEU A 384 -5.40 5.75 0.58
N LEU A 385 -5.92 4.54 0.78
CA LEU A 385 -7.34 4.30 1.03
C LEU A 385 -7.66 4.27 2.53
N HIS A 386 -8.60 5.09 2.96
CA HIS A 386 -9.04 5.23 4.35
C HIS A 386 -10.56 5.20 4.43
N GLU A 387 -11.10 4.96 5.63
CA GLU A 387 -12.53 5.05 5.91
C GLU A 387 -12.75 5.74 7.25
N THR A 388 -13.78 6.56 7.35
CA THR A 388 -14.15 7.27 8.59
C THR A 388 -14.94 6.37 9.54
N ALA A 389 -14.50 6.25 10.79
CA ALA A 389 -15.17 5.47 11.84
C ALA A 389 -16.47 6.12 12.36
N GLU A 390 -16.57 7.44 12.27
CA GLU A 390 -17.69 8.26 12.75
C GLU A 390 -17.88 9.52 11.89
N ASP A 391 -18.98 10.22 12.11
CA ASP A 391 -19.23 11.53 11.48
C ASP A 391 -18.21 12.53 12.03
N THR A 392 -17.57 13.31 11.15
CA THR A 392 -16.57 14.31 11.55
C THR A 392 -16.61 15.56 10.67
N GLU A 393 -15.78 16.53 11.01
CA GLU A 393 -15.54 17.75 10.28
C GLU A 393 -14.07 17.86 9.86
N VAL A 394 -13.83 18.23 8.60
CA VAL A 394 -12.49 18.61 8.12
C VAL A 394 -12.60 19.93 7.37
N ALA A 395 -11.84 20.93 7.82
CA ALA A 395 -11.77 22.26 7.20
C ALA A 395 -13.15 22.93 6.97
N GLY A 396 -14.07 22.82 7.93
CA GLY A 396 -15.41 23.40 7.80
C GLY A 396 -16.42 22.55 7.03
N TYR A 397 -16.03 21.35 6.58
CA TYR A 397 -16.89 20.45 5.81
C TYR A 397 -17.27 19.20 6.59
N SER A 398 -18.53 18.76 6.43
CA SER A 398 -19.00 17.50 7.01
C SER A 398 -18.46 16.30 6.23
N ILE A 399 -17.92 15.32 6.95
CA ILE A 399 -17.54 14.01 6.42
C ILE A 399 -18.33 12.93 7.19
N PRO A 400 -19.33 12.29 6.57
CA PRO A 400 -20.13 11.26 7.22
C PRO A 400 -19.33 10.01 7.57
N LYS A 401 -19.77 9.28 8.58
CA LYS A 401 -19.32 7.93 8.93
C LYS A 401 -19.37 7.00 7.72
N LYS A 402 -18.41 6.06 7.64
CA LYS A 402 -18.21 5.13 6.50
C LYS A 402 -17.97 5.82 5.15
N SER A 403 -17.51 7.08 5.14
CA SER A 403 -17.01 7.70 3.90
C SER A 403 -15.67 7.06 3.50
N ARG A 404 -15.51 6.71 2.22
CA ARG A 404 -14.20 6.31 1.67
C ARG A 404 -13.35 7.55 1.44
N VAL A 405 -12.14 7.55 1.97
CA VAL A 405 -11.21 8.68 1.86
C VAL A 405 -10.02 8.25 1.04
N MET A 406 -9.74 8.96 -0.05
CA MET A 406 -8.66 8.67 -0.98
C MET A 406 -7.62 9.79 -0.90
N ILE A 407 -6.48 9.50 -0.31
CA ILE A 407 -5.39 10.48 -0.17
C ILE A 407 -4.44 10.30 -1.34
N ASN A 408 -4.34 11.32 -2.17
CA ASN A 408 -3.58 11.30 -3.41
C ASN A 408 -2.13 11.72 -3.15
N ALA A 409 -1.31 10.76 -2.71
CA ALA A 409 0.12 10.96 -2.48
C ALA A 409 0.84 11.42 -3.77
N TRP A 410 0.38 10.96 -4.93
CA TRP A 410 0.93 11.38 -6.23
C TRP A 410 0.70 12.87 -6.51
N ALA A 411 -0.50 13.39 -6.21
CA ALA A 411 -0.81 14.81 -6.37
C ALA A 411 -0.06 15.66 -5.35
N ILE A 412 0.00 15.23 -4.09
CA ILE A 412 0.71 15.92 -3.02
C ILE A 412 2.21 16.02 -3.33
N GLY A 413 2.80 14.93 -3.83
CA GLY A 413 4.19 14.92 -4.27
C GLY A 413 4.46 15.87 -5.43
N ARG A 414 3.43 16.31 -6.19
CA ARG A 414 3.52 17.22 -7.34
C ARG A 414 2.89 18.59 -7.10
N ASP A 415 2.57 18.90 -5.86
CA ASP A 415 1.99 20.18 -5.53
C ASP A 415 3.01 21.31 -5.72
N GLN A 416 2.67 22.30 -6.54
CA GLN A 416 3.56 23.41 -6.88
C GLN A 416 3.76 24.38 -5.71
N ASP A 417 2.83 24.41 -4.76
CA ASP A 417 2.97 25.22 -3.55
C ASP A 417 3.97 24.57 -2.56
N SER A 418 4.14 23.24 -2.66
CA SER A 418 5.03 22.45 -1.81
C SER A 418 6.41 22.19 -2.45
N TRP A 419 6.48 22.10 -3.78
CA TRP A 419 7.66 21.66 -4.52
C TRP A 419 8.00 22.57 -5.71
N GLU A 420 9.19 23.19 -5.66
CA GLU A 420 9.74 23.94 -6.79
C GLU A 420 9.95 23.03 -8.01
N ASP A 421 9.36 23.38 -9.16
CA ASP A 421 9.39 22.56 -10.38
C ASP A 421 8.98 21.10 -10.10
N ALA A 422 7.75 20.95 -9.59
CA ALA A 422 7.24 19.72 -8.99
C ALA A 422 7.17 18.52 -9.95
N GLU A 423 7.09 18.74 -11.26
CA GLU A 423 6.99 17.66 -12.25
C GLU A 423 8.36 17.10 -12.67
N SER A 424 9.45 17.82 -12.40
CA SER A 424 10.79 17.47 -12.84
C SER A 424 11.51 16.58 -11.83
N PHE A 425 12.19 15.53 -12.32
CA PHE A 425 13.11 14.73 -11.52
C PHE A 425 14.38 15.53 -11.20
N LYS A 426 14.50 15.99 -9.95
CA LYS A 426 15.61 16.82 -9.48
C LYS A 426 16.12 16.35 -8.12
N PRO A 427 16.93 15.28 -8.05
CA PRO A 427 17.48 14.74 -6.79
C PRO A 427 18.13 15.80 -5.89
N ALA A 428 18.85 16.74 -6.50
CA ALA A 428 19.56 17.82 -5.80
C ALA A 428 18.65 18.66 -4.88
N ARG A 429 17.32 18.64 -5.05
CA ARG A 429 16.41 19.32 -4.12
C ARG A 429 16.57 18.81 -2.69
N PHE A 430 16.82 17.52 -2.50
CA PHE A 430 16.96 16.90 -1.18
C PHE A 430 18.33 17.14 -0.53
N LEU A 431 19.26 17.84 -1.19
CA LEU A 431 20.50 18.31 -0.58
C LEU A 431 20.30 19.59 0.23
N LYS A 432 19.22 20.35 -0.02
CA LYS A 432 18.93 21.57 0.73
C LYS A 432 18.46 21.20 2.14
N GLU A 433 18.92 21.94 3.14
CA GLU A 433 18.44 21.79 4.51
C GLU A 433 16.95 22.16 4.62
N GLY A 434 16.20 21.48 5.49
CA GLY A 434 14.79 21.78 5.76
C GLY A 434 13.79 21.28 4.71
N VAL A 435 14.24 20.54 3.69
CA VAL A 435 13.35 19.93 2.69
C VAL A 435 12.47 18.86 3.34
N PRO A 436 11.18 18.75 2.95
CA PRO A 436 10.29 17.70 3.44
C PRO A 436 10.89 16.29 3.39
N ASP A 437 10.76 15.53 4.49
CA ASP A 437 11.21 14.13 4.57
C ASP A 437 10.08 13.20 5.05
N PHE A 438 9.95 12.04 4.42
CA PHE A 438 8.89 11.07 4.75
C PHE A 438 9.07 10.37 6.11
N LYS A 439 10.25 10.45 6.73
CA LYS A 439 10.50 9.99 8.11
C LYS A 439 10.06 11.04 9.14
N GLY A 440 9.77 12.27 8.70
CA GLY A 440 9.34 13.38 9.53
C GLY A 440 7.81 13.53 9.62
N SER A 441 7.37 14.67 10.17
CA SER A 441 5.97 15.09 10.17
C SER A 441 5.61 15.94 8.94
N ASN A 442 6.29 15.68 7.81
CA ASN A 442 6.10 16.41 6.57
C ASN A 442 5.04 15.72 5.70
N PHE A 443 3.91 16.38 5.50
CA PHE A 443 2.78 15.82 4.73
C PHE A 443 2.90 16.12 3.24
N GLU A 444 3.86 16.94 2.86
CA GLU A 444 4.26 17.23 1.49
C GLU A 444 4.97 16.03 0.84
N PHE A 445 5.46 15.08 1.65
CA PHE A 445 6.16 13.88 1.20
C PHE A 445 5.74 12.61 1.96
N ILE A 446 4.75 11.87 1.44
CA ILE A 446 4.13 10.71 2.13
C ILE A 446 4.11 9.39 1.32
N PRO A 447 5.22 8.95 0.70
CA PRO A 447 5.27 7.73 -0.12
C PRO A 447 4.99 6.44 0.68
N PHE A 448 5.13 6.48 2.00
CA PHE A 448 4.83 5.37 2.91
C PHE A 448 3.55 5.61 3.74
N GLY A 449 2.74 6.60 3.36
CA GLY A 449 1.65 7.11 4.18
C GLY A 449 2.15 7.78 5.46
N SER A 450 1.25 7.96 6.43
CA SER A 450 1.57 8.55 7.74
C SER A 450 0.59 8.07 8.81
N GLY A 451 0.84 8.45 10.07
CA GLY A 451 -0.01 8.13 11.21
C GLY A 451 -0.07 6.63 11.53
N ARG A 452 -1.20 6.19 12.09
CA ARG A 452 -1.42 4.79 12.50
C ARG A 452 -1.25 3.81 11.34
N ARG A 453 -1.61 4.22 10.12
CA ARG A 453 -1.59 3.39 8.92
C ARG A 453 -0.31 3.54 8.08
N SER A 454 0.73 4.18 8.61
CA SER A 454 2.07 4.23 8.00
C SER A 454 2.58 2.82 7.66
N CYS A 455 3.36 2.70 6.60
CA CYS A 455 3.87 1.42 6.12
C CYS A 455 4.71 0.70 7.20
N PRO A 456 4.35 -0.53 7.63
CA PRO A 456 5.14 -1.28 8.61
C PRO A 456 6.45 -1.83 8.00
N GLY A 457 6.49 -2.04 6.68
CA GLY A 457 7.66 -2.56 5.94
C GLY A 457 8.62 -1.50 5.41
N MET A 458 8.46 -0.22 5.79
CA MET A 458 9.24 0.90 5.24
C MET A 458 10.76 0.67 5.32
N GLN A 459 11.26 0.16 6.45
CA GLN A 459 12.70 -0.01 6.63
C GLN A 459 13.27 -1.11 5.73
N LEU A 460 12.59 -2.25 5.64
CA LEU A 460 13.00 -3.36 4.79
C LEU A 460 12.91 -3.00 3.30
N GLY A 461 11.83 -2.33 2.89
CA GLY A 461 11.65 -1.87 1.51
C GLY A 461 12.70 -0.83 1.09
N LEU A 462 13.02 0.13 1.95
CA LEU A 462 14.10 1.09 1.67
C LEU A 462 15.46 0.41 1.59
N TYR A 463 15.73 -0.57 2.45
CA TYR A 463 16.97 -1.32 2.41
C TYR A 463 17.13 -2.11 1.09
N ALA A 464 16.08 -2.80 0.64
CA ALA A 464 16.09 -3.49 -0.64
C ALA A 464 16.23 -2.52 -1.84
N LEU A 465 15.53 -1.36 -1.79
CA LEU A 465 15.65 -0.32 -2.81
C LEU A 465 17.07 0.25 -2.90
N GLU A 466 17.65 0.62 -1.74
CA GLU A 466 19.00 1.17 -1.63
C GLU A 466 20.05 0.17 -2.12
N LEU A 467 20.01 -1.08 -1.63
CA LEU A 467 20.95 -2.11 -2.04
C LEU A 467 20.85 -2.43 -3.53
N ALA A 468 19.65 -2.67 -4.04
CA ALA A 468 19.47 -3.04 -5.44
C ALA A 468 19.96 -1.94 -6.38
N VAL A 469 19.50 -0.69 -6.19
CA VAL A 469 19.91 0.42 -7.05
C VAL A 469 21.39 0.74 -6.88
N GLY A 470 21.90 0.75 -5.65
CA GLY A 470 23.32 0.98 -5.36
C GLY A 470 24.23 -0.01 -6.08
N HIS A 471 23.96 -1.30 -5.96
CA HIS A 471 24.72 -2.34 -6.65
C HIS A 471 24.57 -2.28 -8.18
N LEU A 472 23.36 -2.10 -8.71
CA LEU A 472 23.15 -2.04 -10.15
C LEU A 472 23.90 -0.85 -10.79
N LEU A 473 23.99 0.30 -10.12
CA LEU A 473 24.68 1.50 -10.63
C LEU A 473 26.19 1.51 -10.34
N HIS A 474 26.63 0.81 -9.30
CA HIS A 474 28.04 0.65 -8.98
C HIS A 474 28.70 -0.37 -9.90
N CYS A 475 28.12 -1.57 -9.99
CA CYS A 475 28.67 -2.69 -10.74
C CYS A 475 28.62 -2.48 -12.26
N PHE A 476 27.65 -1.70 -12.76
CA PHE A 476 27.38 -1.57 -14.20
C PHE A 476 27.21 -0.12 -14.67
N THR A 477 27.56 0.10 -15.94
CA THR A 477 27.10 1.23 -16.75
C THR A 477 25.92 0.78 -17.58
N TRP A 478 24.90 1.62 -17.72
CA TRP A 478 23.66 1.28 -18.40
C TRP A 478 23.45 2.16 -19.62
N GLN A 479 22.98 1.55 -20.72
CA GLN A 479 22.60 2.24 -21.94
C GLN A 479 21.20 1.81 -22.36
N LEU A 480 20.42 2.74 -22.92
CA LEU A 480 19.14 2.41 -23.52
C LEU A 480 19.38 1.64 -24.84
N PRO A 481 18.54 0.64 -25.16
CA PRO A 481 18.72 -0.19 -26.35
C PRO A 481 18.57 0.63 -27.64
N ASP A 482 19.16 0.14 -28.72
CA ASP A 482 18.94 0.61 -30.10
C ASP A 482 19.16 2.13 -30.33
N GLY A 483 20.00 2.76 -29.50
CA GLY A 483 20.29 4.19 -29.59
C GLY A 483 19.15 5.10 -29.14
N MET A 484 18.16 4.55 -28.41
CA MET A 484 17.06 5.30 -27.82
C MET A 484 17.57 6.46 -26.96
N LYS A 485 16.97 7.64 -27.12
CA LYS A 485 17.32 8.82 -26.34
C LYS A 485 16.66 8.78 -24.97
N PRO A 486 17.30 9.34 -23.93
CA PRO A 486 16.69 9.49 -22.61
C PRO A 486 15.27 10.06 -22.63
N SER A 487 15.02 11.09 -23.45
CA SER A 487 13.71 11.76 -23.57
C SER A 487 12.60 10.90 -24.19
N GLU A 488 12.94 9.79 -24.83
CA GLU A 488 11.98 8.88 -25.49
C GLU A 488 11.46 7.80 -24.53
N LEU A 489 12.03 7.71 -23.33
CA LEU A 489 11.65 6.72 -22.33
C LEU A 489 10.26 7.02 -21.76
N ASP A 490 9.35 6.05 -21.85
CA ASP A 490 7.96 6.16 -21.41
C ASP A 490 7.84 6.39 -19.90
N THR A 491 7.15 7.47 -19.50
CA THR A 491 6.91 7.82 -18.09
C THR A 491 5.46 7.61 -17.66
N ASN A 492 4.71 6.78 -18.39
CA ASN A 492 3.37 6.37 -17.99
C ASN A 492 3.41 5.22 -16.99
N ASP A 493 2.37 5.16 -16.17
CA ASP A 493 2.12 4.12 -15.18
C ASP A 493 0.82 3.37 -15.51
N VAL A 494 0.66 2.18 -14.92
CA VAL A 494 -0.60 1.46 -14.92
C VAL A 494 -1.38 1.85 -13.66
N PHE A 495 -2.64 2.23 -13.83
CA PHE A 495 -3.51 2.48 -12.68
C PHE A 495 -3.96 1.16 -12.05
N GLY A 496 -3.79 1.05 -10.74
CA GLY A 496 -4.25 -0.05 -9.91
C GLY A 496 -4.04 0.25 -8.42
N LEU A 497 -3.96 -0.78 -7.59
CA LEU A 497 -3.56 -0.62 -6.18
C LEU A 497 -2.10 -0.13 -6.07
N THR A 498 -1.25 -0.58 -6.99
CA THR A 498 0.10 -0.03 -7.23
C THR A 498 0.15 0.68 -8.58
N ALA A 499 1.20 1.48 -8.81
CA ALA A 499 1.47 2.20 -10.06
C ALA A 499 2.83 1.80 -10.68
N PRO A 500 2.99 0.56 -11.18
CA PRO A 500 4.17 0.19 -11.94
C PRO A 500 4.22 0.92 -13.28
N ARG A 501 5.39 0.94 -13.92
CA ARG A 501 5.56 1.47 -15.28
C ARG A 501 4.63 0.77 -16.26
N ALA A 502 4.05 1.54 -17.19
CA ALA A 502 3.24 1.00 -18.28
C ALA A 502 4.09 0.14 -19.24
N SER A 503 5.32 0.59 -19.50
CA SER A 503 6.31 -0.13 -20.30
C SER A 503 7.48 -0.55 -19.43
N ARG A 504 7.82 -1.85 -19.45
CA ARG A 504 8.97 -2.38 -18.71
C ARG A 504 10.28 -1.74 -19.18
N LEU A 505 11.16 -1.42 -18.25
CA LEU A 505 12.47 -0.87 -18.56
C LEU A 505 13.37 -1.96 -19.15
N ILE A 506 13.86 -1.72 -20.36
CA ILE A 506 14.90 -2.54 -21.00
C ILE A 506 16.15 -1.69 -21.13
N ALA A 507 17.30 -2.23 -20.72
CA ALA A 507 18.59 -1.56 -20.85
C ALA A 507 19.74 -2.55 -21.03
N VAL A 508 20.84 -2.09 -21.63
CA VAL A 508 22.05 -2.88 -21.89
C VAL A 508 23.10 -2.56 -20.82
N PRO A 509 23.49 -3.52 -19.98
CA PRO A 509 24.53 -3.33 -18.97
C PRO A 509 25.93 -3.58 -19.56
N SER A 510 26.90 -2.81 -19.09
CA SER A 510 28.33 -3.05 -19.29
C SER A 510 29.03 -3.02 -17.94
N LYS A 511 29.96 -3.95 -17.70
CA LYS A 511 30.70 -4.03 -16.44
C LYS A 511 31.45 -2.71 -16.17
N ARG A 512 31.33 -2.18 -14.96
CA ARG A 512 31.95 -0.91 -14.53
C ARG A 512 33.08 -1.10 -13.52
N VAL A 513 32.92 -2.04 -12.58
CA VAL A 513 33.93 -2.36 -11.57
C VAL A 513 35.02 -3.29 -12.13
N VAL A 514 36.20 -3.24 -11.52
CA VAL A 514 37.34 -4.11 -11.85
C VAL A 514 37.26 -5.43 -11.07
N CYS A 515 36.68 -5.41 -9.87
CA CYS A 515 36.52 -6.61 -9.04
C CYS A 515 35.65 -7.70 -9.70
N PRO A 516 35.79 -8.96 -9.30
CA PRO A 516 34.83 -10.01 -9.66
C PRO A 516 33.42 -9.66 -9.21
N LEU A 517 32.42 -10.09 -9.99
CA LEU A 517 30.99 -9.90 -9.71
C LEU A 517 30.33 -11.24 -9.41
#